data_AF-A0A8S9WED3-F1
#
_entry.id   AF-A0A8S9WED3-F1
#
_cell.length_a   1.000
_cell.length_b   1.000
_cell.length_c   1.000
_cell.angle_alpha   90.00
_cell.angle_beta   90.00
_cell.angle_gamma   90.00
#
_symmetry.space_group_name_H-M   'P 1'
#
loop_
_entity.id
_entity.type
_entity.pdbx_description
1 polymer ?
#
loop_
_entity_poly.entity_id
_entity_poly.type
_entity_poly.pdbx_seq_one_letter_code
_entity_poly.pdbx_strand_id
1 'polypeptide(L)'
;MEWEAKDDFEIVNVLSVEKALEKIENEYFDVVVSDYNMPGMNGLAFLEVVRQNSKYSDIPFIFFSGTMAPELVEAALKTGAEKHITKVGDPSMQCNLLTQAIYELAREKYATRLGSTITALEPHAVLHSV
;
A
#
# COMPACT_ATOMS: atom_id res chain seq x y z
N MET A 1 27.99 -19.33 -6.60
CA MET A 1 26.76 -19.12 -7.40
C MET A 1 25.75 -18.60 -6.40
N GLU A 2 25.77 -17.29 -6.19
CA GLU A 2 24.95 -16.59 -5.20
C GLU A 2 24.26 -15.48 -5.97
N TRP A 3 22.97 -15.63 -6.21
CA TRP A 3 22.11 -14.53 -6.63
C TRP A 3 21.19 -14.27 -5.43
N GLU A 4 21.55 -13.30 -4.59
CA GLU A 4 20.60 -12.70 -3.66
C GLU A 4 19.74 -11.72 -4.49
N ALA A 5 18.50 -12.11 -4.80
CA ALA A 5 17.46 -11.14 -5.14
C ALA A 5 17.03 -10.46 -3.84
N LYS A 6 17.86 -9.54 -3.36
CA LYS A 6 17.53 -8.64 -2.25
C LYS A 6 17.23 -7.26 -2.84
N ASP A 7 16.04 -6.78 -2.54
CA ASP A 7 15.65 -5.37 -2.51
C ASP A 7 15.13 -4.73 -3.82
N ASP A 8 13.97 -5.20 -4.30
CA ASP A 8 13.13 -4.44 -5.24
C ASP A 8 12.23 -3.41 -4.54
N PHE A 9 12.14 -3.45 -3.19
CA PHE A 9 11.34 -2.51 -2.38
C PHE A 9 12.08 -2.15 -1.09
N GLU A 10 12.06 -0.87 -0.72
CA GLU A 10 12.35 -0.47 0.66
C GLU A 10 11.06 -0.61 1.49
N ILE A 11 11.04 -1.53 2.47
CA ILE A 11 9.85 -1.75 3.29
C ILE A 11 9.98 -1.03 4.63
N VAL A 12 9.08 -0.06 4.88
CA VAL A 12 8.94 0.56 6.19
C VAL A 12 7.76 -0.10 6.90
N ASN A 13 7.99 -0.61 8.12
CA ASN A 13 6.94 -1.23 8.92
C ASN A 13 6.50 -0.29 10.05
N VAL A 14 5.19 -0.18 10.24
CA VAL A 14 4.58 0.60 11.34
C VAL A 14 3.51 -0.23 12.04
N LEU A 15 3.37 -0.05 13.36
CA LEU A 15 2.46 -0.85 14.20
C LEU A 15 1.19 -0.08 14.61
N SER A 16 0.96 1.10 14.04
CA SER A 16 -0.18 1.95 14.37
C SER A 16 -0.41 2.97 13.25
N VAL A 17 -1.64 3.45 13.13
CA VAL A 17 -1.96 4.44 12.09
C VAL A 17 -1.33 5.79 12.40
N GLU A 18 -1.21 6.17 13.67
CA GLU A 18 -0.56 7.41 14.08
C GLU A 18 0.90 7.45 13.59
N LYS A 19 1.63 6.33 13.71
CA LYS A 19 2.98 6.21 13.15
C LYS A 19 3.00 6.18 11.63
N ALA A 20 1.99 5.56 11.00
CA ALA A 20 1.87 5.57 9.54
C ALA A 20 1.69 6.99 9.01
N LEU A 21 0.82 7.79 9.64
CA LEU A 21 0.58 9.19 9.28
C LEU A 21 1.81 10.07 9.54
N GLU A 22 2.48 9.90 10.69
CA GLU A 22 3.75 10.58 10.99
C GLU A 22 4.79 10.32 9.87
N LYS A 23 4.88 9.07 9.42
CA LYS A 23 5.81 8.69 8.34
C LYS A 23 5.40 9.29 7.00
N ILE A 24 4.16 9.11 6.58
CA ILE A 24 3.65 9.62 5.29
C ILE A 24 3.72 11.16 5.22
N GLU A 25 3.65 11.84 6.36
CA GLU A 25 3.81 13.28 6.42
C GLU A 25 5.27 13.73 6.22
N ASN A 26 6.26 12.92 6.59
CA ASN A 26 7.68 13.30 6.55
C ASN A 26 8.48 12.64 5.41
N GLU A 27 7.96 11.55 4.85
CA GLU A 27 8.64 10.71 3.86
C GLU A 27 7.72 10.43 2.67
N TYR A 28 8.31 10.09 1.53
CA TYR A 28 7.56 9.72 0.32
C TYR A 28 7.41 8.20 0.25
N PHE A 29 6.17 7.75 0.04
CA PHE A 29 5.86 6.34 -0.19
C PHE A 29 5.25 6.16 -1.57
N ASP A 30 5.48 5.00 -2.17
CA ASP A 30 4.87 4.65 -3.46
C ASP A 30 3.55 3.92 -3.27
N VAL A 31 3.43 3.09 -2.24
CA VAL A 31 2.22 2.33 -1.93
C VAL A 31 2.10 2.18 -0.41
N VAL A 32 0.88 2.23 0.10
CA VAL A 32 0.50 1.83 1.47
C VAL A 32 -0.18 0.47 1.40
N VAL A 33 0.27 -0.47 2.24
CA VAL A 33 -0.40 -1.75 2.47
C VAL A 33 -0.86 -1.78 3.92
N SER A 34 -2.18 -1.83 4.13
CA SER A 34 -2.79 -1.79 5.46
C SER A 34 -3.67 -2.99 5.71
N ASP A 35 -3.65 -3.51 6.94
CA ASP A 35 -4.77 -4.32 7.43
C ASP A 35 -6.01 -3.42 7.62
N TYR A 36 -7.18 -4.05 7.64
CA TYR A 36 -8.42 -3.43 8.07
C TYR A 36 -8.57 -3.46 9.60
N ASN A 37 -8.24 -4.61 10.19
CA ASN A 37 -8.44 -4.87 11.62
C ASN A 37 -7.21 -4.42 12.41
N MET A 38 -7.13 -3.13 12.72
CA MET A 38 -6.07 -2.55 13.55
C MET A 38 -6.66 -2.06 14.88
N PRO A 39 -5.95 -2.24 16.02
CA PRO A 39 -6.33 -1.62 17.28
C PRO A 39 -6.36 -0.09 17.19
N GLY A 40 -7.35 0.54 17.83
CA GLY A 40 -7.49 2.00 17.85
C GLY A 40 -8.27 2.52 16.65
N MET A 41 -7.63 2.60 15.48
CA MET A 41 -8.26 3.08 14.24
C MET A 41 -8.25 1.98 13.19
N ASN A 42 -9.43 1.66 12.63
CA ASN A 42 -9.54 0.69 11.55
C ASN A 42 -8.97 1.25 10.23
N GLY A 43 -8.65 0.36 9.30
CA GLY A 43 -8.00 0.75 8.06
C GLY A 43 -8.86 1.62 7.12
N LEU A 44 -10.20 1.57 7.23
CA LEU A 44 -11.07 2.44 6.42
C LEU A 44 -10.97 3.90 6.86
N ALA A 45 -11.00 4.16 8.17
CA ALA A 45 -10.77 5.48 8.73
C ALA A 45 -9.35 6.00 8.40
N PHE A 46 -8.34 5.11 8.37
CA PHE A 46 -7.01 5.48 7.90
C PHE A 46 -7.02 5.94 6.44
N LEU A 47 -7.66 5.17 5.54
CA LEU A 47 -7.80 5.54 4.14
C LEU A 47 -8.49 6.91 3.97
N GLU A 48 -9.56 7.17 4.73
CA GLU A 48 -10.26 8.46 4.69
C GLU A 48 -9.32 9.62 5.05
N VAL A 49 -8.51 9.47 6.10
CA VAL A 49 -7.52 10.48 6.48
C VAL A 49 -6.46 10.68 5.39
N VAL A 50 -5.98 9.59 4.77
CA VAL A 50 -5.04 9.66 3.65
C VAL A 50 -5.63 10.47 2.49
N ARG A 51 -6.87 10.18 2.10
CA ARG A 51 -7.54 10.81 0.96
C ARG A 51 -7.92 12.28 1.21
N GLN A 52 -8.07 12.70 2.46
CA GLN A 52 -8.39 14.08 2.83
C GLN A 52 -7.20 15.06 2.78
N ASN A 53 -5.97 14.58 2.73
CA ASN A 53 -4.78 15.44 2.70
C ASN A 53 -4.13 15.45 1.32
N SER A 54 -4.14 16.61 0.65
CA SER A 54 -3.60 16.77 -0.71
C SER A 54 -2.13 16.41 -0.87
N LYS A 55 -1.33 16.35 0.21
CA LYS A 55 0.09 16.00 0.16
C LYS A 55 0.31 14.51 -0.18
N TYR A 56 -0.62 13.66 0.24
CA TYR A 56 -0.49 12.20 0.15
C TYR A 56 -1.80 11.50 -0.24
N SER A 57 -2.80 12.25 -0.69
CA SER A 57 -4.08 11.72 -1.14
C SER A 57 -3.96 10.83 -2.38
N ASP A 58 -2.89 11.01 -3.16
CA ASP A 58 -2.59 10.23 -4.36
C ASP A 58 -1.79 8.95 -4.07
N ILE A 59 -1.42 8.66 -2.81
CA ILE A 59 -0.70 7.44 -2.49
C ILE A 59 -1.64 6.23 -2.67
N PRO A 60 -1.32 5.28 -3.58
CA PRO A 60 -2.04 4.03 -3.70
C PRO A 60 -2.12 3.28 -2.38
N PHE A 61 -3.27 2.69 -2.11
CA PHE A 61 -3.64 2.06 -0.86
C PHE A 61 -4.23 0.68 -1.15
N ILE A 62 -3.54 -0.35 -0.67
CA ILE A 62 -3.96 -1.74 -0.76
C ILE A 62 -4.42 -2.20 0.63
N PHE A 63 -5.63 -2.72 0.70
CA PHE A 63 -6.04 -3.52 1.85
C PHE A 63 -5.51 -4.93 1.72
N PHE A 64 -4.70 -5.37 2.69
CA PHE A 64 -4.30 -6.76 2.83
C PHE A 64 -4.80 -7.27 4.18
N SER A 65 -5.94 -7.96 4.19
CA SER A 65 -6.64 -8.34 5.43
C SER A 65 -7.16 -9.76 5.39
N GLY A 66 -7.19 -10.44 6.55
CA GLY A 66 -7.75 -11.79 6.66
C GLY A 66 -9.27 -11.83 6.68
N THR A 67 -9.92 -10.74 7.09
CA THR A 67 -11.38 -10.68 7.20
C THR A 67 -11.84 -9.25 6.99
N MET A 68 -12.65 -9.04 5.95
CA MET A 68 -13.38 -7.80 5.71
C MET A 68 -14.74 -8.17 5.12
N ALA A 69 -15.82 -7.57 5.64
CA ALA A 69 -17.15 -7.82 5.10
C ALA A 69 -17.24 -7.28 3.65
N PRO A 70 -17.98 -7.93 2.73
CA PRO A 70 -18.10 -7.47 1.35
C PRO A 70 -18.52 -6.01 1.21
N GLU A 71 -19.41 -5.53 2.08
CA GLU A 71 -19.88 -4.14 2.09
C GLU A 71 -18.76 -3.16 2.47
N LEU A 72 -17.84 -3.59 3.34
CA LEU A 72 -16.67 -2.81 3.73
C LEU A 72 -15.61 -2.78 2.62
N VAL A 73 -15.45 -3.88 1.86
CA VAL A 73 -14.60 -3.90 0.66
C VAL A 73 -15.14 -2.91 -0.36
N GLU A 74 -16.45 -2.90 -0.60
CA GLU A 74 -17.08 -1.95 -1.52
C GLU A 74 -16.89 -0.50 -1.04
N ALA A 75 -17.08 -0.24 0.27
CA ALA A 75 -16.84 1.07 0.85
C ALA A 75 -15.38 1.52 0.67
N ALA A 76 -14.41 0.64 0.95
CA ALA A 76 -12.98 0.90 0.76
C ALA A 76 -12.65 1.31 -0.68
N LEU A 77 -13.14 0.56 -1.67
CA LEU A 77 -12.93 0.88 -3.09
C LEU A 77 -13.56 2.22 -3.48
N LYS A 78 -14.77 2.53 -2.96
CA LYS A 78 -15.44 3.82 -3.19
C LYS A 78 -14.71 5.00 -2.55
N THR A 79 -14.14 4.81 -1.37
CA THR A 79 -13.31 5.82 -0.67
C THR A 79 -11.98 6.03 -1.39
N GLY A 80 -11.56 5.08 -2.23
CA GLY A 80 -10.43 5.23 -3.13
C GLY A 80 -9.25 4.30 -2.82
N ALA A 81 -9.49 3.15 -2.19
CA ALA A 81 -8.50 2.07 -2.21
C ALA A 81 -8.42 1.46 -3.61
N GLU A 82 -7.22 1.15 -4.06
CA GLU A 82 -6.96 0.63 -5.39
C GLU A 82 -7.23 -0.87 -5.43
N LYS A 83 -6.89 -1.61 -4.36
CA LYS A 83 -7.05 -3.07 -4.30
C LYS A 83 -7.38 -3.55 -2.88
N HIS A 84 -8.09 -4.67 -2.81
CA HIS A 84 -8.26 -5.48 -1.61
C HIS A 84 -7.80 -6.91 -1.91
N ILE A 85 -6.90 -7.43 -1.07
CA ILE A 85 -6.33 -8.77 -1.16
C ILE A 85 -6.59 -9.48 0.17
N THR A 86 -7.18 -10.67 0.10
CA THR A 86 -7.48 -11.46 1.29
C THR A 86 -6.26 -12.27 1.75
N LYS A 87 -6.01 -12.29 3.07
CA LYS A 87 -5.00 -13.15 3.73
C LYS A 87 -5.51 -14.60 3.91
N VAL A 88 -6.61 -15.00 3.28
CA VAL A 88 -7.19 -16.36 3.39
C VAL A 88 -6.84 -17.24 2.18
N GLY A 89 -6.26 -18.42 2.42
CA GLY A 89 -5.78 -19.34 1.37
C GLY A 89 -4.28 -19.62 1.44
N ASP A 90 -3.68 -19.94 0.29
CA ASP A 90 -2.25 -20.25 0.19
C ASP A 90 -1.38 -18.98 0.37
N PRO A 91 -0.48 -18.94 1.38
CA PRO A 91 0.35 -17.76 1.64
C PRO A 91 1.24 -17.36 0.46
N SER A 92 1.77 -18.31 -0.29
CA SER A 92 2.66 -18.01 -1.42
C SER A 92 1.89 -17.31 -2.53
N MET A 93 0.67 -17.79 -2.84
CA MET A 93 -0.22 -17.18 -3.81
C MET A 93 -0.61 -15.76 -3.41
N GLN A 94 -0.94 -15.53 -2.13
CA GLN A 94 -1.29 -14.19 -1.64
C GLN A 94 -0.12 -13.23 -1.67
N CYS A 95 1.06 -13.68 -1.26
CA CYS A 95 2.29 -12.89 -1.36
C CYS A 95 2.57 -12.51 -2.81
N ASN A 96 2.39 -13.44 -3.75
CA ASN A 96 2.56 -13.15 -5.19
C ASN A 96 1.53 -12.12 -5.68
N LEU A 97 0.26 -12.24 -5.30
CA LEU A 97 -0.79 -11.28 -5.67
C LEU A 97 -0.50 -9.89 -5.09
N LEU A 98 -0.09 -9.82 -3.82
CA LEU A 98 0.28 -8.57 -3.15
C LEU A 98 1.49 -7.94 -3.82
N THR A 99 2.52 -8.73 -4.10
CA THR A 99 3.74 -8.28 -4.77
C THR A 99 3.42 -7.71 -6.16
N GLN A 100 2.63 -8.43 -6.97
CA GLN A 100 2.19 -7.96 -8.28
C GLN A 100 1.41 -6.65 -8.19
N ALA A 101 0.49 -6.55 -7.23
CA ALA A 101 -0.30 -5.35 -6.99
C ALA A 101 0.58 -4.15 -6.61
N ILE A 102 1.58 -4.35 -5.76
CA ILE A 102 2.52 -3.30 -5.37
C ILE A 102 3.31 -2.82 -6.60
N TYR A 103 3.88 -3.71 -7.41
CA TYR A 103 4.62 -3.29 -8.62
C TYR A 103 3.75 -2.51 -9.60
N GLU A 104 2.52 -2.98 -9.85
CA GLU A 104 1.57 -2.33 -10.74
C GLU A 104 1.31 -0.89 -10.29
N LEU A 105 0.92 -0.71 -9.03
CA LEU A 105 0.56 0.60 -8.48
C LEU A 105 1.77 1.54 -8.33
N ALA A 106 2.92 1.00 -7.89
CA ALA A 106 4.15 1.79 -7.82
C ALA A 106 4.52 2.31 -9.21
N ARG A 107 4.53 1.42 -10.22
CA ARG A 107 4.88 1.79 -11.61
C ARG A 107 3.92 2.82 -12.19
N GLU A 108 2.62 2.68 -11.97
CA GLU A 108 1.61 3.66 -12.41
C GLU A 108 1.89 5.04 -11.78
N LYS A 109 2.16 5.07 -10.48
CA LYS A 109 2.51 6.30 -9.77
C LYS A 109 3.80 6.94 -10.29
N TYR A 110 4.82 6.13 -10.56
CA TYR A 110 6.05 6.61 -11.19
C TYR A 110 5.79 7.22 -12.56
N ALA A 111 4.97 6.57 -13.39
CA ALA A 111 4.60 7.09 -14.71
C ALA A 111 3.84 8.43 -14.61
N THR A 112 2.93 8.57 -13.64
CA THR A 112 2.21 9.84 -13.40
C THR A 112 3.13 10.95 -12.90
N ARG A 113 4.10 10.64 -12.04
CA ARG A 113 5.10 11.61 -11.55
C ARG A 113 6.11 12.00 -12.65
N LEU A 114 6.50 11.07 -13.52
CA LEU A 114 7.52 11.22 -14.57
C LEU A 114 6.94 11.58 -15.94
N GLY A 115 5.93 12.46 -16.02
CA GLY A 115 5.39 12.99 -17.28
C GLY A 115 6.39 13.73 -18.20
N SER A 116 7.71 13.50 -18.08
CA SER A 116 8.80 14.04 -18.90
C SER A 116 10.04 13.10 -18.80
N THR A 117 10.13 12.10 -19.70
CA THR A 117 11.38 11.46 -20.17
C THR A 117 12.34 10.83 -19.12
N ILE A 118 12.24 9.49 -18.91
CA ILE A 118 13.32 8.47 -19.07
C ILE A 118 12.87 7.11 -18.48
N THR A 119 13.30 6.04 -19.16
CA THR A 119 13.07 4.61 -18.93
C THR A 119 13.79 4.06 -17.69
N ALA A 120 13.08 3.22 -16.92
CA ALA A 120 13.54 2.23 -15.94
C ALA A 120 14.33 2.74 -14.70
N LEU A 121 13.64 2.90 -13.57
CA LEU A 121 14.22 2.84 -12.21
C LEU A 121 13.23 2.15 -11.26
N GLU A 122 13.78 1.41 -10.30
CA GLU A 122 13.11 0.48 -9.37
C GLU A 122 12.24 1.20 -8.31
N PRO A 123 11.20 0.55 -7.76
CA PRO A 123 10.35 1.14 -6.73
C PRO A 123 11.13 1.47 -5.45
N HIS A 124 10.98 2.70 -4.95
CA HIS A 124 11.78 3.22 -3.85
C HIS A 124 11.22 2.98 -2.45
N ALA A 125 9.90 2.82 -2.21
CA ALA A 125 9.41 2.47 -0.86
C ALA A 125 7.95 1.95 -0.77
N VAL A 126 7.73 0.93 0.07
CA VAL A 126 6.44 0.35 0.46
C VAL A 126 6.25 0.47 1.97
N LEU A 127 5.16 1.10 2.41
CA LEU A 127 4.80 1.13 3.84
C LEU A 127 3.85 -0.03 4.15
N HIS A 128 4.18 -0.84 5.16
CA HIS A 128 3.33 -1.93 5.67
C HIS A 128 2.88 -1.62 7.10
N SER A 129 1.57 -1.65 7.35
CA SER A 129 1.02 -1.65 8.71
C SER A 129 0.44 -3.02 9.08
N VAL A 130 0.84 -3.51 10.25
CA VAL A 130 0.36 -4.78 10.84
C VAL A 130 -0.79 -4.56 11.81
#